data_AF-S9VRN8-F1
#
_entry.id   AF-S9VRN8-F1
#
_cell.length_a   1.000
_cell.length_b   1.000
_cell.length_c   1.000
_cell.angle_alpha   90.00
_cell.angle_beta   90.00
_cell.angle_gamma   90.00
#
_symmetry.space_group_name_H-M   'P 1'
#
loop_
_entity.id
_entity.type
_entity.pdbx_description
1 polymer ?
#
loop_
_entity_poly.entity_id
_entity_poly.type
_entity_poly.pdbx_seq_one_letter_code
_entity_poly.pdbx_strand_id
1 'polypeptide(L)'
;MLRRTQTTLKKGWTHNPGRTRRGGKNLAWRPKIKESVMNEFVPMNLVHPRRHPNSWHDRQFDFLGYTRWPKEIGFYNAGDNFEITPEASWRIYEQCRDEEFWGKLHNEKTIVNILPLVEKDPKVQMERVREVFRHHLKRFGADHYIYNAVMQAAAFSKDFALCEELFQEMRQLHLEPNAQTYVNMMLAGKLSGQPREKVEHYFREGVTNGAVPAVLRIDTEFQMWMDQLERLGSFTSEKGYLSVNVEGAKATPRDMYALWGWHRSESKFVSRRELVEEQVRSRVHGGKGMVGTVFTKVLRRPWALYNGLFPWDHNGPAYRPPTTFSDAPPHSSAVGNP
;
A
#
# COMPACT_ATOMS: atom_id res chain seq x y z
N MET A 1 40.34 11.73 7.46
CA MET A 1 41.22 12.55 6.60
C MET A 1 40.53 12.80 5.26
N LEU A 2 39.74 13.87 5.14
CA LEU A 2 39.11 14.25 3.87
C LEU A 2 40.05 15.22 3.15
N ARG A 3 40.69 14.75 2.06
CA ARG A 3 41.49 15.61 1.17
C ARG A 3 40.53 16.56 0.46
N ARG A 4 40.69 17.87 0.69
CA ARG A 4 40.10 18.93 -0.14
C ARG A 4 40.52 18.69 -1.60
N THR A 5 39.62 18.18 -2.42
CA THR A 5 39.73 18.30 -3.88
C THR A 5 39.54 19.78 -4.21
N GLN A 6 40.66 20.50 -4.36
CA GLN A 6 40.64 21.79 -5.04
C GLN A 6 40.22 21.52 -6.48
N THR A 7 39.01 21.90 -6.83
CA THR A 7 38.58 21.99 -8.22
C THR A 7 39.46 23.05 -8.88
N THR A 8 40.54 22.63 -9.52
CA THR A 8 41.36 23.48 -10.38
C THR A 8 40.55 23.80 -11.62
N LEU A 9 39.66 24.79 -11.51
CA LEU A 9 39.20 25.55 -12.66
C LEU A 9 40.46 26.10 -13.33
N LYS A 10 40.76 25.63 -14.55
CA LYS A 10 41.86 26.14 -15.38
C LYS A 10 41.71 27.65 -15.47
N LYS A 11 42.50 28.32 -14.63
CA LYS A 11 42.62 29.75 -14.52
C LYS A 11 43.43 30.17 -15.75
N GLY A 12 42.76 30.53 -16.84
CA GLY A 12 43.36 31.34 -17.89
C GLY A 12 43.79 32.68 -17.29
N TRP A 13 45.01 32.72 -16.77
CA TRP A 13 45.60 33.86 -16.07
C TRP A 13 46.37 34.72 -17.06
N THR A 14 45.73 35.74 -17.59
CA THR A 14 46.43 36.99 -17.89
C THR A 14 46.47 37.79 -16.58
N HIS A 15 47.59 37.72 -15.87
CA HIS A 15 47.85 38.54 -14.69
C HIS A 15 47.88 40.01 -15.15
N ASN A 16 46.95 40.83 -14.67
CA ASN A 16 46.87 42.25 -14.98
C ASN A 16 46.80 43.02 -13.64
N PRO A 17 47.66 44.01 -13.37
CA PRO A 17 47.83 44.59 -12.03
C PRO A 17 46.70 45.55 -11.60
N GLY A 18 45.59 45.63 -12.33
CA GLY A 18 44.37 46.30 -11.88
C GLY A 18 43.46 45.32 -11.14
N ARG A 19 43.13 45.59 -9.87
CA ARG A 19 42.27 44.77 -8.98
C ARG A 19 40.82 44.52 -9.47
N THR A 20 40.49 44.88 -10.71
CA THR A 20 39.15 44.73 -11.29
C THR A 20 39.17 43.79 -12.51
N ARG A 21 38.23 42.86 -12.51
CA ARG A 21 38.05 41.82 -13.54
C ARG A 21 37.74 42.45 -14.91
N ARG A 22 38.54 42.12 -15.95
CA ARG A 22 38.35 42.65 -17.32
C ARG A 22 37.33 41.91 -18.19
N GLY A 23 37.03 40.63 -17.96
CA GLY A 23 36.14 39.81 -18.81
C GLY A 23 35.06 38.99 -18.09
N GLY A 24 34.15 38.35 -18.82
CA GLY A 24 33.07 37.46 -18.34
C GLY A 24 31.95 38.14 -17.53
N LYS A 25 31.60 39.36 -17.92
CA LYS A 25 30.52 40.14 -17.29
C LYS A 25 29.12 39.58 -17.54
N ASN A 26 28.99 38.44 -18.24
CA ASN A 26 27.71 37.77 -18.45
C ASN A 26 27.18 37.24 -17.10
N LEU A 27 26.18 37.93 -16.56
CA LEU A 27 25.60 37.67 -15.25
C LEU A 27 24.77 36.39 -15.21
N ALA A 28 24.31 35.89 -16.36
CA ALA A 28 23.57 34.63 -16.44
C ALA A 28 24.43 33.43 -15.99
N TRP A 29 25.73 33.46 -16.32
CA TRP A 29 26.67 32.38 -15.99
C TRP A 29 27.58 32.71 -14.81
N ARG A 30 27.78 34.01 -14.53
CA ARG A 30 28.62 34.47 -13.43
C ARG A 30 27.98 35.67 -12.73
N PRO A 31 26.93 35.43 -11.94
CA PRO A 31 26.27 36.49 -11.20
C PRO A 31 27.24 37.18 -10.24
N LYS A 32 27.04 38.48 -10.00
CA LYS A 32 27.86 39.27 -9.06
C LYS A 32 27.33 39.12 -7.63
N ILE A 33 27.21 37.89 -7.16
CA ILE A 33 26.70 37.54 -5.82
C ILE A 33 27.84 36.97 -4.98
N LYS A 34 27.82 37.20 -3.67
CA LYS A 34 28.82 36.63 -2.74
C LYS A 34 28.65 35.11 -2.63
N GLU A 35 29.75 34.38 -2.49
CA GLU A 35 29.73 32.92 -2.35
C GLU A 35 28.88 32.44 -1.15
N SER A 36 28.93 33.14 -0.02
CA SER A 36 28.11 32.82 1.16
C SER A 36 26.60 32.82 0.87
N VAL A 37 26.16 33.75 0.01
CA VAL A 37 24.76 33.83 -0.44
C VAL A 37 24.48 32.73 -1.48
N MET A 38 25.41 32.49 -2.40
CA MET A 38 25.26 31.42 -3.40
C MET A 38 25.19 30.02 -2.77
N ASN A 39 25.85 29.78 -1.64
CA ASN A 39 25.85 28.48 -0.95
C ASN A 39 24.45 28.01 -0.55
N GLU A 40 23.52 28.92 -0.23
CA GLU A 40 22.12 28.59 0.05
C GLU A 40 21.38 28.05 -1.19
N PHE A 41 21.88 28.37 -2.39
CA PHE A 41 21.30 27.94 -3.67
C PHE A 41 22.00 26.72 -4.28
N VAL A 42 23.11 26.22 -3.68
CA VAL A 42 23.80 25.02 -4.17
C VAL A 42 22.95 23.80 -3.79
N PRO A 43 22.39 23.06 -4.78
CA PRO A 43 21.45 21.98 -4.48
C PRO A 43 22.20 20.73 -4.01
N MET A 44 22.36 20.60 -2.70
CA MET A 44 23.00 19.42 -2.09
C MET A 44 22.11 18.16 -2.13
N ASN A 45 20.79 18.35 -2.18
CA ASN A 45 19.80 17.27 -2.30
C ASN A 45 18.91 17.51 -3.54
N LEU A 46 19.52 17.37 -4.72
CA LEU A 46 18.84 17.61 -5.99
C LEU A 46 17.86 16.47 -6.30
N VAL A 47 16.55 16.79 -6.34
CA VAL A 47 15.48 15.84 -6.67
C VAL A 47 15.28 15.70 -8.18
N HIS A 48 15.44 16.79 -8.92
CA HIS A 48 15.28 16.85 -10.37
C HIS A 48 16.40 17.69 -11.01
N PRO A 49 17.01 17.25 -12.13
CA PRO A 49 16.78 15.98 -12.84
C PRO A 49 17.13 14.74 -12.02
N ARG A 50 16.49 13.62 -12.33
CA ARG A 50 16.73 12.34 -11.65
C ARG A 50 18.16 11.85 -11.94
N ARG A 51 18.78 11.25 -10.93
CA ARG A 51 20.16 10.72 -11.00
C ARG A 51 20.26 9.23 -11.31
N HIS A 52 19.14 8.49 -11.23
CA HIS A 52 19.10 7.05 -11.43
C HIS A 52 18.67 6.74 -12.87
N PRO A 53 19.52 6.12 -13.71
CA PRO A 53 19.17 5.75 -15.07
C PRO A 53 18.26 4.52 -15.10
N ASN A 54 17.48 4.37 -16.18
CA ASN A 54 16.53 3.25 -16.35
C ASN A 54 17.19 1.86 -16.22
N SER A 55 18.45 1.72 -16.65
CA SER A 55 19.20 0.45 -16.55
C SER A 55 19.47 -0.01 -15.12
N TRP A 56 19.28 0.85 -14.11
CA TRP A 56 19.47 0.50 -12.71
C TRP A 56 18.20 -0.03 -12.05
N HIS A 57 17.02 0.13 -12.66
CA HIS A 57 15.76 -0.29 -12.05
C HIS A 57 15.71 -1.81 -11.89
N ASP A 58 16.00 -2.57 -12.95
CA ASP A 58 16.07 -4.03 -12.87
C ASP A 58 17.15 -4.52 -11.90
N ARG A 59 18.33 -3.89 -11.92
CA ARG A 59 19.41 -4.23 -10.98
C ARG A 59 19.00 -3.99 -9.54
N GLN A 60 18.30 -2.89 -9.26
CA GLN A 60 17.80 -2.59 -7.92
C GLN A 60 16.71 -3.59 -7.51
N PHE A 61 15.80 -3.93 -8.43
CA PHE A 61 14.75 -4.91 -8.19
C PHE A 61 15.31 -6.28 -7.79
N ASP A 62 16.29 -6.78 -8.55
CA ASP A 62 16.97 -8.05 -8.28
C ASP A 62 17.84 -7.96 -7.01
N PHE A 63 18.50 -6.81 -6.76
CA PHE A 63 19.29 -6.57 -5.54
C PHE A 63 18.44 -6.65 -4.26
N LEU A 64 17.25 -6.04 -4.26
CA LEU A 64 16.29 -6.10 -3.15
C LEU A 64 15.70 -7.51 -2.97
N GLY A 65 15.82 -8.36 -3.99
CA GLY A 65 15.39 -9.75 -3.99
C GLY A 65 13.91 -9.91 -4.32
N TYR A 66 13.29 -9.00 -5.06
CA TYR A 66 11.93 -9.24 -5.55
C TYR A 66 11.94 -10.22 -6.73
N THR A 67 10.79 -10.81 -7.03
CA THR A 67 10.62 -11.75 -8.12
C THR A 67 9.59 -11.23 -9.10
N ARG A 68 9.88 -11.35 -10.40
CA ARG A 68 8.95 -11.02 -11.48
C ARG A 68 7.97 -12.19 -11.63
N TRP A 69 6.79 -12.07 -11.03
CA TRP A 69 5.75 -13.08 -11.14
C TRP A 69 4.93 -12.93 -12.43
N PRO A 70 4.39 -14.02 -13.00
CA PRO A 70 3.35 -13.94 -14.02
C PRO A 70 2.18 -13.09 -13.52
N LYS A 71 1.50 -12.41 -14.45
CA LYS A 71 0.40 -11.49 -14.12
C LYS A 71 -0.74 -12.21 -13.39
N GLU A 72 -0.94 -13.49 -13.70
CA GLU A 72 -1.94 -14.36 -13.09
C GLU A 72 -1.68 -14.59 -11.60
N ILE A 73 -0.44 -14.42 -11.12
CA ILE A 73 -0.09 -14.49 -9.70
C ILE A 73 -0.24 -13.11 -9.07
N GLY A 74 0.44 -12.11 -9.62
CA GLY A 74 0.39 -10.75 -9.11
C GLY A 74 1.24 -9.80 -9.93
N PHE A 75 1.02 -8.52 -9.75
CA PHE A 75 1.66 -7.47 -10.53
C PHE A 75 1.74 -6.16 -9.75
N TYR A 76 2.54 -5.21 -10.23
CA TYR A 76 2.56 -3.84 -9.74
C TYR A 76 1.48 -3.03 -10.45
N ASN A 77 0.58 -2.43 -9.69
CA ASN A 77 -0.52 -1.63 -10.20
C ASN A 77 -0.05 -0.22 -10.65
N ALA A 78 -1.00 0.65 -11.03
CA ALA A 78 -0.72 2.00 -11.51
C ALA A 78 0.01 2.89 -10.48
N GLY A 79 -0.17 2.59 -9.20
CA GLY A 79 0.53 3.24 -8.09
C GLY A 79 1.85 2.56 -7.70
N ASP A 80 2.34 1.59 -8.48
CA ASP A 80 3.49 0.75 -8.16
C ASP A 80 3.33 -0.03 -6.83
N ASN A 81 2.11 -0.46 -6.48
CA ASN A 81 1.86 -1.38 -5.35
C ASN A 81 1.74 -2.81 -5.89
N PHE A 82 2.39 -3.78 -5.23
CA PHE A 82 2.23 -5.18 -5.61
C PHE A 82 0.88 -5.69 -5.13
N GLU A 83 0.04 -6.13 -6.07
CA GLU A 83 -1.27 -6.70 -5.83
C GLU A 83 -1.25 -8.17 -6.25
N ILE A 84 -1.87 -9.01 -5.42
CA ILE A 84 -2.08 -10.42 -5.72
C ILE A 84 -3.42 -10.59 -6.42
N THR A 85 -3.49 -11.46 -7.43
CA THR A 85 -4.77 -11.74 -8.06
C THR A 85 -5.69 -12.51 -7.10
N PRO A 86 -7.02 -12.34 -7.21
CA PRO A 86 -7.97 -13.11 -6.40
C PRO A 86 -7.76 -14.63 -6.51
N GLU A 87 -7.51 -15.14 -7.72
CA GLU A 87 -7.30 -16.58 -7.98
C GLU A 87 -5.98 -17.08 -7.39
N ALA A 88 -4.90 -16.31 -7.46
CA ALA A 88 -3.65 -16.68 -6.80
C ALA A 88 -3.79 -16.66 -5.28
N SER A 89 -4.52 -15.69 -4.73
CA SER A 89 -4.82 -15.66 -3.29
C SER A 89 -5.62 -16.89 -2.84
N TRP A 90 -6.58 -17.33 -3.65
CA TRP A 90 -7.35 -18.56 -3.40
C TRP A 90 -6.44 -19.80 -3.40
N ARG A 91 -5.60 -19.96 -4.42
CA ARG A 91 -4.68 -21.11 -4.52
C ARG A 91 -3.65 -21.16 -3.38
N ILE A 92 -3.15 -20.00 -2.95
CA ILE A 92 -2.26 -19.92 -1.78
C ILE A 92 -3.00 -20.33 -0.52
N TYR A 93 -4.27 -19.95 -0.36
CA TYR A 93 -5.09 -20.44 0.74
C TYR A 93 -5.23 -21.96 0.70
N GLU A 94 -5.60 -22.57 -0.44
CA GLU A 94 -5.73 -24.03 -0.56
C GLU A 94 -4.44 -24.76 -0.18
N GLN A 95 -3.28 -24.24 -0.60
CA GLN A 95 -1.99 -24.86 -0.35
C GLN A 95 -1.50 -24.66 1.09
N CYS A 96 -1.77 -23.50 1.69
CA CYS A 96 -1.15 -23.10 2.95
C CYS A 96 -2.09 -23.10 4.16
N ARG A 97 -3.40 -23.38 3.99
CA ARG A 97 -4.40 -23.23 5.06
C ARG A 97 -4.14 -24.05 6.31
N ASP A 98 -3.38 -25.14 6.20
CA ASP A 98 -3.04 -26.04 7.30
C ASP A 98 -1.61 -25.82 7.84
N GLU A 99 -0.85 -24.89 7.25
CA GLU A 99 0.53 -24.58 7.67
C GLU A 99 0.59 -23.83 9.00
N GLU A 100 1.70 -23.98 9.74
CA GLU A 100 1.86 -23.39 11.08
C GLU A 100 1.77 -21.85 11.08
N PHE A 101 2.36 -21.21 10.06
CA PHE A 101 2.32 -19.75 9.94
C PHE A 101 0.92 -19.20 9.59
N TRP A 102 0.01 -20.06 9.13
CA TRP A 102 -1.32 -19.65 8.73
C TRP A 102 -2.15 -19.26 9.95
N GLY A 103 -2.86 -18.15 9.84
CA GLY A 103 -3.52 -17.49 10.97
C GLY A 103 -4.82 -16.81 10.56
N LYS A 104 -5.57 -16.33 11.56
CA LYS A 104 -6.88 -15.67 11.40
C LYS A 104 -6.89 -14.58 10.32
N LEU A 105 -5.89 -13.70 10.35
CA LEU A 105 -5.73 -12.59 9.40
C LEU A 105 -5.46 -13.05 7.96
N HIS A 106 -4.90 -14.25 7.77
CA HIS A 106 -4.71 -14.80 6.43
C HIS A 106 -6.05 -15.23 5.81
N ASN A 107 -6.93 -15.86 6.59
CA ASN A 107 -8.30 -16.19 6.14
C ASN A 107 -9.10 -14.92 5.78
N GLU A 108 -9.05 -13.90 6.65
CA GLU A 108 -9.65 -12.58 6.38
C GLU A 108 -9.11 -11.99 5.08
N LYS A 109 -7.78 -11.96 4.92
CA LYS A 109 -7.14 -11.38 3.74
C LYS A 109 -7.49 -12.13 2.45
N THR A 110 -7.61 -13.46 2.50
CA THR A 110 -8.09 -14.27 1.37
C THR A 110 -9.49 -13.86 0.96
N ILE A 111 -10.42 -13.72 1.91
CA ILE A 111 -11.79 -13.26 1.62
C ILE A 111 -11.78 -11.86 1.00
N VAL A 112 -11.01 -10.92 1.57
CA VAL A 112 -10.87 -9.55 1.03
C VAL A 112 -10.38 -9.56 -0.41
N ASN A 113 -9.40 -10.41 -0.74
CA ASN A 113 -8.87 -10.49 -2.10
C ASN A 113 -9.86 -11.10 -3.10
N ILE A 114 -10.81 -11.95 -2.67
CA ILE A 114 -11.84 -12.53 -3.56
C ILE A 114 -13.10 -11.67 -3.69
N LEU A 115 -13.27 -10.61 -2.89
CA LEU A 115 -14.44 -9.71 -2.97
C LEU A 115 -14.78 -9.21 -4.39
N PRO A 116 -13.82 -8.80 -5.24
CA PRO A 116 -14.12 -8.38 -6.60
C PRO A 116 -14.72 -9.50 -7.47
N LEU A 117 -14.36 -10.76 -7.20
CA LEU A 117 -14.96 -11.91 -7.86
C LEU A 117 -16.33 -12.24 -7.28
N VAL A 118 -16.49 -12.12 -5.95
CA VAL A 118 -17.79 -12.29 -5.27
C VAL A 118 -18.84 -11.33 -5.82
N GLU A 119 -18.52 -10.05 -6.04
CA GLU A 119 -19.50 -9.12 -6.60
C GLU A 119 -19.86 -9.45 -8.07
N LYS A 120 -18.90 -9.96 -8.85
CA LYS A 120 -19.08 -10.30 -10.28
C LYS A 120 -19.85 -11.60 -10.50
N ASP A 121 -19.54 -12.63 -9.72
CA ASP A 121 -20.21 -13.92 -9.75
C ASP A 121 -20.42 -14.48 -8.33
N PRO A 122 -21.46 -13.99 -7.63
CA PRO A 122 -21.70 -14.38 -6.25
C PRO A 122 -21.97 -15.87 -6.06
N LYS A 123 -22.59 -16.53 -7.03
CA LYS A 123 -23.05 -17.93 -6.86
C LYS A 123 -21.88 -18.88 -6.68
N VAL A 124 -20.84 -18.71 -7.49
CA VAL A 124 -19.64 -19.56 -7.44
C VAL A 124 -18.72 -19.12 -6.31
N GLN A 125 -18.49 -17.81 -6.19
CA GLN A 125 -17.44 -17.29 -5.32
C GLN A 125 -17.85 -17.26 -3.85
N MET A 126 -19.16 -17.19 -3.53
CA MET A 126 -19.62 -17.32 -2.15
C MET A 126 -19.38 -18.71 -1.57
N GLU A 127 -19.29 -19.77 -2.39
CA GLU A 127 -18.94 -21.09 -1.85
C GLU A 127 -17.47 -21.14 -1.40
N ARG A 128 -16.57 -20.46 -2.12
CA ARG A 128 -15.17 -20.27 -1.68
C ARG A 128 -15.09 -19.49 -0.36
N VAL A 129 -15.90 -18.43 -0.21
CA VAL A 129 -16.01 -17.69 1.05
C VAL A 129 -16.49 -18.61 2.18
N ARG A 130 -17.52 -19.43 1.93
CA ARG A 130 -18.04 -20.40 2.91
C ARG A 130 -17.02 -21.46 3.28
N GLU A 131 -16.22 -21.94 2.34
CA GLU A 131 -15.13 -22.87 2.63
C GLU A 131 -14.09 -22.24 3.58
N VAL A 132 -13.64 -21.01 3.31
CA VAL A 132 -12.73 -20.29 4.20
C VAL A 132 -13.37 -20.09 5.57
N PHE A 133 -14.66 -19.77 5.62
CA PHE A 133 -15.39 -19.60 6.88
C PHE A 133 -15.45 -20.90 7.68
N ARG A 134 -15.86 -22.01 7.08
CA ARG A 134 -15.90 -23.33 7.74
C ARG A 134 -14.52 -23.75 8.24
N HIS A 135 -13.48 -23.57 7.43
CA HIS A 135 -12.10 -23.83 7.82
C HIS A 135 -11.66 -22.96 9.00
N HIS A 136 -11.97 -21.65 8.97
CA HIS A 136 -11.65 -20.73 10.05
C HIS A 136 -12.32 -21.15 11.35
N LEU A 137 -13.62 -21.45 11.33
CA LEU A 137 -14.36 -21.91 12.51
C LEU A 137 -13.75 -23.19 13.09
N LYS A 138 -13.36 -24.14 12.23
CA LYS A 138 -12.73 -25.39 12.66
C LYS A 138 -11.35 -25.17 13.31
N ARG A 139 -10.52 -24.29 12.74
CA ARG A 139 -9.13 -24.11 13.17
C ARG A 139 -8.97 -23.10 14.31
N PHE A 140 -9.76 -22.03 14.30
CA PHE A 140 -9.57 -20.88 15.18
C PHE A 140 -10.80 -20.47 16.00
N GLY A 141 -11.96 -21.09 15.73
CA GLY A 141 -13.24 -20.73 16.33
C GLY A 141 -13.86 -19.48 15.70
N ALA A 142 -14.98 -19.05 16.27
CA ALA A 142 -15.68 -17.83 15.89
C ALA A 142 -14.93 -16.58 16.38
N ASP A 143 -14.70 -15.59 15.51
CA ASP A 143 -14.12 -14.31 15.90
C ASP A 143 -14.58 -13.12 15.03
N HIS A 144 -14.29 -11.89 15.49
CA HIS A 144 -14.69 -10.68 14.77
C HIS A 144 -14.12 -10.56 13.36
N TYR A 145 -12.91 -11.06 13.09
CA TYR A 145 -12.26 -10.92 11.79
C TYR A 145 -13.01 -11.72 10.72
N ILE A 146 -13.30 -12.98 11.02
CA ILE A 146 -13.94 -13.85 10.03
C ILE A 146 -15.40 -13.46 9.77
N TYR A 147 -16.17 -13.15 10.81
CA TYR A 147 -17.56 -12.73 10.63
C TYR A 147 -17.64 -11.43 9.84
N ASN A 148 -16.80 -10.43 10.16
CA ASN A 148 -16.79 -9.19 9.41
C ASN A 148 -16.36 -9.39 7.94
N ALA A 149 -15.40 -10.27 7.65
CA ALA A 149 -15.00 -10.57 6.29
C ALA A 149 -16.14 -11.25 5.49
N VAL A 150 -16.82 -12.24 6.07
CA VAL A 150 -17.92 -12.95 5.42
C VAL A 150 -19.15 -12.04 5.25
N MET A 151 -19.46 -11.21 6.24
CA MET A 151 -20.51 -10.18 6.13
C MET A 151 -20.20 -9.16 5.03
N GLN A 152 -18.93 -8.75 4.89
CA GLN A 152 -18.54 -7.85 3.80
C GLN A 152 -18.70 -8.54 2.44
N ALA A 153 -18.34 -9.82 2.33
CA ALA A 153 -18.57 -10.61 1.12
C ALA A 153 -20.08 -10.73 0.80
N ALA A 154 -20.91 -11.01 1.81
CA ALA A 154 -22.36 -11.05 1.70
C ALA A 154 -22.95 -9.69 1.25
N ALA A 155 -22.39 -8.58 1.74
CA ALA A 155 -22.77 -7.24 1.32
C ALA A 155 -22.48 -7.02 -0.18
N PHE A 156 -21.30 -7.42 -0.65
CA PHE A 156 -20.93 -7.33 -2.08
C PHE A 156 -21.69 -8.33 -2.96
N SER A 157 -22.11 -9.48 -2.44
CA SER A 157 -23.03 -10.38 -3.13
C SER A 157 -24.48 -9.88 -3.16
N LYS A 158 -24.78 -8.73 -2.54
CA LYS A 158 -26.13 -8.16 -2.38
C LYS A 158 -27.09 -9.11 -1.64
N ASP A 159 -26.53 -9.93 -0.74
CA ASP A 159 -27.28 -10.85 0.11
C ASP A 159 -27.46 -10.24 1.51
N PHE A 160 -28.41 -9.31 1.59
CA PHE A 160 -28.71 -8.61 2.84
C PHE A 160 -29.24 -9.55 3.93
N ALA A 161 -29.96 -10.61 3.56
CA ALA A 161 -30.51 -11.58 4.51
C ALA A 161 -29.39 -12.36 5.20
N LEU A 162 -28.39 -12.81 4.44
CA LEU A 162 -27.22 -13.47 5.01
C LEU A 162 -26.42 -12.53 5.93
N CYS A 163 -26.31 -11.23 5.59
CA CYS A 163 -25.71 -10.25 6.50
C CYS A 163 -26.47 -10.13 7.82
N GLU A 164 -27.80 -10.07 7.79
CA GLU A 164 -28.64 -10.04 9.00
C GLU A 164 -28.47 -11.33 9.83
N GLU A 165 -28.45 -12.49 9.19
CA GLU A 165 -28.23 -13.78 9.85
C GLU A 165 -26.90 -13.81 10.59
N LEU A 166 -25.80 -13.49 9.91
CA LEU A 166 -24.46 -13.44 10.50
C LEU A 166 -24.36 -12.41 11.63
N PHE A 167 -25.04 -11.27 11.49
CA PHE A 167 -25.10 -10.26 12.54
C PHE A 167 -25.80 -10.77 13.80
N GLN A 168 -26.89 -11.53 13.66
CA GLN A 168 -27.57 -12.15 14.80
C GLN A 168 -26.76 -13.31 15.38
N GLU A 169 -26.12 -14.11 14.55
CA GLU A 169 -25.24 -15.19 14.98
C GLU A 169 -24.08 -14.66 15.84
N MET A 170 -23.45 -13.56 15.45
CA MET A 170 -22.43 -12.87 16.26
C MET A 170 -22.95 -12.55 17.67
N ARG A 171 -24.18 -12.02 17.79
CA ARG A 171 -24.80 -11.71 19.09
C ARG A 171 -25.05 -12.96 19.92
N GLN A 172 -25.53 -14.03 19.29
CA GLN A 172 -25.80 -15.30 19.96
C GLN A 172 -24.51 -15.96 20.46
N LEU A 173 -23.40 -15.77 19.75
CA LEU A 173 -22.07 -16.24 20.13
C LEU A 173 -21.34 -15.30 21.11
N HIS A 174 -22.00 -14.24 21.58
CA HIS A 174 -21.41 -13.20 22.43
C HIS A 174 -20.18 -12.50 21.81
N LEU A 175 -20.13 -12.47 20.47
CA LEU A 175 -19.21 -11.63 19.71
C LEU A 175 -19.88 -10.26 19.52
N GLU A 176 -19.67 -9.35 20.48
CA GLU A 176 -20.24 -8.00 20.42
C GLU A 176 -19.97 -7.33 19.06
N PRO A 177 -21.02 -6.95 18.30
CA PRO A 177 -20.86 -6.29 17.01
C PRO A 177 -19.99 -5.02 17.15
N ASN A 178 -18.95 -4.92 16.32
CA ASN A 178 -18.01 -3.80 16.37
C ASN A 178 -18.28 -2.78 15.26
N ALA A 179 -17.50 -1.70 15.20
CA ALA A 179 -17.65 -0.65 14.20
C ALA A 179 -17.70 -1.21 12.76
N GLN A 180 -16.80 -2.15 12.44
CA GLN A 180 -16.75 -2.77 11.11
C GLN A 180 -18.02 -3.58 10.82
N THR A 181 -18.56 -4.28 11.82
CA THR A 181 -19.82 -5.02 11.71
C THR A 181 -20.98 -4.10 11.29
N TYR A 182 -21.15 -2.96 11.97
CA TYR A 182 -22.19 -1.99 11.62
C TYR A 182 -21.97 -1.33 10.25
N VAL A 183 -20.71 -1.00 9.89
CA VAL A 183 -20.37 -0.48 8.56
C VAL A 183 -20.71 -1.50 7.46
N ASN A 184 -20.46 -2.80 7.69
CA ASN A 184 -20.84 -3.86 6.76
C ASN A 184 -22.36 -3.96 6.60
N MET A 185 -23.15 -3.81 7.68
CA MET A 185 -24.61 -3.76 7.59
C MET A 185 -25.10 -2.56 6.78
N MET A 186 -24.46 -1.40 6.97
CA MET A 186 -24.78 -0.19 6.21
C MET A 186 -24.45 -0.36 4.72
N LEU A 187 -23.27 -0.93 4.41
CA LEU A 187 -22.84 -1.26 3.05
C LEU A 187 -23.82 -2.25 2.41
N ALA A 188 -24.18 -3.34 3.09
CA ALA A 188 -25.12 -4.34 2.60
C ALA A 188 -26.49 -3.73 2.29
N GLY A 189 -27.00 -2.88 3.20
CA GLY A 189 -28.25 -2.18 3.01
C GLY A 189 -28.21 -1.25 1.79
N LYS A 190 -27.12 -0.48 1.62
CA LYS A 190 -26.93 0.39 0.47
C LYS A 190 -26.85 -0.39 -0.85
N LEU A 191 -26.01 -1.42 -0.92
CA LEU A 191 -25.80 -2.21 -2.15
C LEU A 191 -27.01 -3.05 -2.55
N SER A 192 -27.84 -3.45 -1.58
CA SER A 192 -29.06 -4.22 -1.81
C SER A 192 -30.31 -3.34 -1.97
N GLY A 193 -30.17 -2.01 -1.97
CA GLY A 193 -31.28 -1.08 -2.16
C GLY A 193 -32.28 -1.04 -1.00
N GLN A 194 -31.84 -1.35 0.22
CA GLN A 194 -32.69 -1.26 1.41
C GLN A 194 -33.08 0.19 1.72
N PRO A 195 -34.24 0.42 2.37
CA PRO A 195 -34.68 1.74 2.79
C PRO A 195 -33.62 2.45 3.64
N ARG A 196 -33.47 3.75 3.43
CA ARG A 196 -32.49 4.58 4.13
C ARG A 196 -32.67 4.49 5.65
N GLU A 197 -33.90 4.41 6.11
CA GLU A 197 -34.27 4.31 7.52
C GLU A 197 -33.75 3.02 8.15
N LYS A 198 -33.73 1.92 7.38
CA LYS A 198 -33.19 0.63 7.84
C LYS A 198 -31.66 0.71 7.98
N VAL A 199 -31.00 1.36 7.03
CA VAL A 199 -29.55 1.61 7.09
C VAL A 199 -29.20 2.52 8.27
N GLU A 200 -29.99 3.57 8.49
CA GLU A 200 -29.82 4.50 9.60
C GLU A 200 -30.02 3.83 10.96
N HIS A 201 -30.94 2.87 11.05
CA HIS A 201 -31.16 2.11 12.28
C HIS A 201 -29.89 1.42 12.76
N TYR A 202 -29.15 0.71 11.88
CA TYR A 202 -27.88 0.08 12.26
C TYR A 202 -26.81 1.10 12.66
N PHE A 203 -26.76 2.26 12.01
CA PHE A 203 -25.83 3.31 12.41
C PHE A 203 -26.15 3.81 13.82
N ARG A 204 -27.41 4.13 14.10
CA ARG A 204 -27.87 4.58 15.43
C ARG A 204 -27.64 3.53 16.50
N GLU A 205 -27.89 2.26 16.18
CA GLU A 205 -27.62 1.14 17.07
C GLU A 205 -26.12 1.03 17.38
N GLY A 206 -25.25 1.12 16.36
CA GLY A 206 -23.80 1.09 16.54
C GLY A 206 -23.26 2.24 17.38
N VAL A 207 -23.84 3.44 17.25
CA VAL A 207 -23.51 4.60 18.10
C VAL A 207 -24.01 4.38 19.54
N THR A 208 -25.25 3.91 19.71
CA THR A 208 -25.85 3.66 21.03
C THR A 208 -25.08 2.61 21.82
N ASN A 209 -24.61 1.56 21.14
CA ASN A 209 -23.82 0.49 21.73
C ASN A 209 -22.34 0.89 21.93
N GLY A 210 -21.95 2.11 21.58
CA GLY A 210 -20.58 2.61 21.72
C GLY A 210 -19.56 1.99 20.74
N ALA A 211 -20.01 1.19 19.78
CA ALA A 211 -19.16 0.57 18.77
C ALA A 211 -18.67 1.59 17.73
N VAL A 212 -19.54 2.54 17.35
CA VAL A 212 -19.22 3.62 16.41
C VAL A 212 -19.14 4.93 17.19
N PRO A 213 -17.94 5.53 17.36
CA PRO A 213 -17.83 6.81 18.04
C PRO A 213 -18.42 7.92 17.17
N ALA A 214 -19.36 8.68 17.74
CA ALA A 214 -19.91 9.88 17.14
C ALA A 214 -19.52 11.12 17.93
N VAL A 215 -18.94 12.11 17.25
CA VAL A 215 -18.49 13.40 17.81
C VAL A 215 -19.46 14.52 17.42
N LEU A 216 -20.09 14.42 16.26
CA LEU A 216 -21.09 15.36 15.76
C LEU A 216 -22.50 14.84 16.01
N ARG A 217 -23.49 15.61 15.55
CA ARG A 217 -24.89 15.18 15.53
C ARG A 217 -25.04 13.92 14.66
N ILE A 218 -25.78 12.93 15.17
CA ILE A 218 -25.88 11.57 14.60
C ILE A 218 -26.33 11.57 13.14
N ASP A 219 -27.31 12.40 12.79
CA ASP A 219 -27.80 12.57 11.41
C ASP A 219 -26.71 13.09 10.46
N THR A 220 -25.88 14.05 10.90
CA THR A 220 -24.77 14.58 10.11
C THR A 220 -23.72 13.51 9.85
N GLU A 221 -23.34 12.75 10.87
CA GLU A 221 -22.36 11.67 10.69
C GLU A 221 -22.89 10.54 9.82
N PHE A 222 -24.17 10.19 9.99
CA PHE A 222 -24.81 9.22 9.12
C PHE A 222 -24.75 9.64 7.65
N GLN A 223 -25.04 10.92 7.35
CA GLN A 223 -24.89 11.45 5.99
C GLN A 223 -23.44 11.34 5.50
N MET A 224 -22.46 11.70 6.33
CA MET A 224 -21.04 11.59 5.96
C MET A 224 -20.64 10.14 5.64
N TRP A 225 -21.12 9.17 6.41
CA TRP A 225 -20.89 7.76 6.13
C TRP A 225 -21.55 7.32 4.82
N MET A 226 -22.79 7.75 4.55
CA MET A 226 -23.47 7.45 3.30
C MET A 226 -22.76 8.05 2.07
N ASP A 227 -22.24 9.27 2.19
CA ASP A 227 -21.43 9.93 1.16
C ASP A 227 -20.11 9.17 0.93
N GLN A 228 -19.46 8.69 1.99
CA GLN A 228 -18.25 7.87 1.87
C GLN A 228 -18.52 6.56 1.14
N LEU A 229 -19.61 5.87 1.48
CA LEU A 229 -20.03 4.65 0.78
C LEU A 229 -20.40 4.93 -0.69
N GLU A 230 -20.92 6.12 -1.00
CA GLU A 230 -21.20 6.53 -2.39
C GLU A 230 -19.92 6.75 -3.19
N ARG A 231 -18.95 7.47 -2.60
CA ARG A 231 -17.63 7.70 -3.23
C ARG A 231 -16.87 6.39 -3.42
N LEU A 232 -16.99 5.46 -2.48
CA LEU A 232 -16.40 4.13 -2.63
C LEU A 232 -17.04 3.37 -3.79
N GLY A 233 -18.38 3.39 -3.87
CA GLY A 233 -19.13 2.66 -4.88
C GLY A 233 -19.01 1.14 -4.69
N SER A 234 -19.04 0.41 -5.80
CA SER A 234 -18.87 -1.04 -5.85
C SER A 234 -18.06 -1.44 -7.08
N PHE A 235 -17.59 -2.69 -7.16
CA PHE A 235 -16.79 -3.18 -8.29
C PHE A 235 -17.57 -3.25 -9.61
N THR A 236 -18.90 -3.33 -9.53
CA THR A 236 -19.80 -3.40 -10.70
C THR A 236 -20.56 -2.10 -10.98
N SER A 237 -20.43 -1.09 -10.11
CA SER A 237 -21.01 0.25 -10.29
C SER A 237 -20.38 1.00 -11.47
N GLU A 238 -21.08 1.97 -12.05
CA GLU A 238 -20.50 2.89 -13.05
C GLU A 238 -19.60 3.95 -12.41
N LYS A 239 -19.89 4.31 -11.15
CA LYS A 239 -19.21 5.38 -10.40
C LYS A 239 -18.68 4.87 -9.06
N GLY A 240 -17.63 5.51 -8.59
CA GLY A 240 -16.98 5.22 -7.32
C GLY A 240 -15.53 4.81 -7.51
N TYR A 241 -14.79 4.71 -6.42
CA TYR A 241 -13.39 4.29 -6.47
C TYR A 241 -13.24 2.82 -6.85
N LEU A 242 -14.14 1.94 -6.37
CA LEU A 242 -14.06 0.51 -6.64
C LEU A 242 -14.44 0.14 -8.09
N SER A 243 -15.16 1.01 -8.81
CA SER A 243 -15.53 0.75 -10.21
C SER A 243 -14.39 1.00 -11.20
N VAL A 244 -13.31 1.67 -10.78
CA VAL A 244 -12.18 2.01 -11.65
C VAL A 244 -11.26 0.79 -11.80
N ASN A 245 -11.49 -0.02 -12.83
CA ASN A 245 -10.69 -1.23 -13.13
C ASN A 245 -9.44 -0.96 -13.99
N VAL A 246 -8.80 0.20 -13.83
CA VAL A 246 -7.57 0.56 -14.57
C VAL A 246 -6.36 0.24 -13.70
N GLU A 247 -5.86 -0.99 -13.84
CA GLU A 247 -4.83 -1.54 -12.96
C GLU A 247 -3.39 -1.10 -13.32
N GLY A 248 -3.09 -0.79 -14.58
CA GLY A 248 -1.75 -0.37 -15.01
C GLY A 248 -0.65 -1.45 -14.83
N ALA A 249 -1.02 -2.73 -14.94
CA ALA A 249 -0.21 -3.88 -14.57
C ALA A 249 1.20 -3.90 -15.18
N LYS A 250 2.20 -4.08 -14.31
CA LYS A 250 3.62 -4.28 -14.68
C LYS A 250 4.27 -5.37 -13.83
N ALA A 251 5.23 -6.08 -14.40
CA ALA A 251 6.02 -7.08 -13.66
C ALA A 251 7.01 -6.45 -12.66
N THR A 252 7.41 -5.19 -12.89
CA THR A 252 8.29 -4.40 -12.02
C THR A 252 7.74 -2.98 -11.84
N PRO A 253 8.04 -2.31 -10.71
CA PRO A 253 7.70 -0.90 -10.50
C PRO A 253 8.32 0.01 -11.57
N ARG A 254 7.63 1.10 -11.90
CA ARG A 254 8.18 2.12 -12.80
C ARG A 254 9.36 2.83 -12.15
N ASP A 255 9.29 3.07 -10.84
CA ASP A 255 10.32 3.78 -10.08
C ASP A 255 10.77 3.03 -8.83
N MET A 256 11.90 2.32 -8.94
CA MET A 256 12.49 1.59 -7.81
C MET A 256 12.99 2.49 -6.67
N TYR A 257 13.12 3.79 -6.91
CA TYR A 257 13.59 4.77 -5.92
C TYR A 257 12.45 5.68 -5.43
N ALA A 258 11.19 5.31 -5.70
CA ALA A 258 10.02 5.99 -5.16
C ALA A 258 10.06 6.01 -3.62
N LEU A 259 9.60 7.12 -3.04
CA LEU A 259 9.51 7.30 -1.60
C LEU A 259 8.07 7.10 -1.14
N TRP A 260 7.89 6.50 0.03
CA TRP A 260 6.60 6.58 0.75
C TRP A 260 6.59 7.72 1.78
N GLY A 261 7.76 8.26 2.11
CA GLY A 261 7.96 9.28 3.11
C GLY A 261 8.79 10.48 2.64
N TRP A 262 9.61 11.03 3.52
CA TRP A 262 10.25 12.35 3.31
C TRP A 262 11.70 12.28 2.80
N HIS A 263 12.34 11.11 2.86
CA HIS A 263 13.76 10.93 2.56
C HIS A 263 14.01 9.56 1.94
N ARG A 264 15.15 9.37 1.26
CA ARG A 264 15.56 8.09 0.66
C ARG A 264 15.77 6.93 1.65
N SER A 265 15.77 7.19 2.95
CA SER A 265 15.73 6.14 3.98
C SER A 265 14.30 5.63 4.23
N GLU A 266 13.30 6.34 3.71
CA GLU A 266 11.87 6.00 3.72
C GLU A 266 11.44 5.65 2.28
N SER A 267 12.25 4.80 1.63
CA SER A 267 12.00 4.26 0.30
C SER A 267 10.84 3.28 0.32
N LYS A 268 10.02 3.32 -0.73
CA LYS A 268 8.86 2.43 -0.90
C LYS A 268 9.27 0.96 -1.05
N PHE A 269 10.39 0.73 -1.71
CA PHE A 269 10.95 -0.59 -1.95
C PHE A 269 12.21 -0.76 -1.11
N VAL A 270 12.22 -1.77 -0.26
CA VAL A 270 13.30 -2.08 0.69
C VAL A 270 13.73 -3.52 0.57
N SER A 271 14.87 -3.88 1.14
CA SER A 271 15.36 -5.25 1.06
C SER A 271 14.46 -6.19 1.87
N ARG A 272 14.42 -7.49 1.51
CA ARG A 272 13.67 -8.49 2.30
C ARG A 272 14.06 -8.50 3.78
N ARG A 273 15.35 -8.27 4.10
CA ARG A 273 15.83 -8.20 5.48
C ARG A 273 15.22 -7.01 6.24
N GLU A 274 15.24 -5.83 5.63
CA GLU A 274 14.62 -4.63 6.23
C GLU A 274 13.11 -4.81 6.41
N LEU A 275 12.43 -5.47 5.47
CA LEU A 275 11.01 -5.80 5.59
C LEU A 275 10.75 -6.75 6.77
N VAL A 276 11.56 -7.81 6.94
CA VAL A 276 11.46 -8.72 8.09
C VAL A 276 11.69 -7.96 9.41
N GLU A 277 12.72 -7.09 9.46
CA GLU A 277 12.98 -6.25 10.62
C GLU A 277 11.83 -5.29 10.94
N GLU A 278 11.16 -4.75 9.92
CA GLU A 278 9.97 -3.93 10.08
C GLU A 278 8.79 -4.74 10.65
N GLN A 279 8.54 -5.95 10.14
CA GLN A 279 7.50 -6.84 10.67
C GLN A 279 7.76 -7.22 12.14
N VAL A 280 9.02 -7.53 12.49
CA VAL A 280 9.43 -7.75 13.88
C VAL A 280 9.18 -6.51 14.72
N ARG A 281 9.54 -5.31 14.21
CA ARG A 281 9.31 -4.05 14.92
C ARG A 281 7.83 -3.79 15.17
N SER A 282 6.97 -4.05 14.18
CA SER A 282 5.52 -3.88 14.29
C SER A 282 4.92 -4.77 15.37
N ARG A 283 5.42 -6.00 15.53
CA ARG A 283 4.99 -6.90 16.61
C ARG A 283 5.54 -6.51 17.98
N VAL A 284 6.85 -6.25 18.08
CA VAL A 284 7.53 -5.99 19.35
C VAL A 284 7.25 -4.58 19.90
N HIS A 285 7.08 -3.60 19.02
CA HIS A 285 6.90 -2.19 19.37
C HIS A 285 5.52 -1.65 18.99
N GLY A 286 4.49 -2.51 18.94
CA GLY A 286 3.13 -2.13 18.54
C GLY A 286 2.57 -0.93 19.33
N GLY A 287 2.96 -0.79 20.61
CA GLY A 287 2.55 0.34 21.44
C GLY A 287 2.99 1.72 20.92
N LYS A 288 4.07 1.81 20.12
CA LYS A 288 4.48 3.07 19.48
C LYS A 288 3.47 3.53 18.43
N GLY A 289 2.67 2.62 17.86
CA GLY A 289 1.60 2.95 16.91
C GLY A 289 0.43 3.71 17.55
N MET A 290 0.30 3.67 18.88
CA MET A 290 -0.81 4.32 19.60
C MET A 290 -0.57 5.80 19.92
N VAL A 291 0.66 6.30 19.76
CA VAL A 291 1.04 7.65 20.21
C VAL A 291 1.74 8.43 19.11
N GLY A 292 1.21 9.62 18.80
CA GLY A 292 1.85 10.60 17.93
C GLY A 292 2.18 11.89 18.68
N THR A 293 3.45 12.31 18.68
CA THR A 293 3.87 13.57 19.33
C THR A 293 4.44 14.57 18.32
N VAL A 294 4.39 15.85 18.65
CA VAL A 294 5.05 16.90 17.84
C VAL A 294 6.55 16.65 17.79
N PHE A 295 7.14 16.17 18.90
CA PHE A 295 8.55 15.84 18.97
C PHE A 295 8.97 14.80 17.94
N THR A 296 8.26 13.66 17.84
CA THR A 296 8.60 12.62 16.85
C THR A 296 8.40 13.09 15.41
N LYS A 297 7.38 13.92 15.15
CA LYS A 297 7.15 14.54 13.83
C LYS A 297 8.26 15.51 13.43
N VAL A 298 8.78 16.30 14.36
CA VAL A 298 9.91 17.22 14.12
C VAL A 298 11.20 16.44 13.93
N LEU A 299 11.45 15.42 14.76
CA LEU A 299 12.64 14.58 14.67
C LEU A 299 12.72 13.81 13.34
N ARG A 300 11.58 13.42 12.77
CA ARG A 300 11.49 12.75 11.46
C ARG A 300 11.94 13.64 10.28
N ARG A 301 11.98 14.97 10.44
CA ARG A 301 12.34 15.88 9.33
C ARG A 301 13.78 15.61 8.86
N PRO A 302 14.01 15.37 7.56
CA PRO A 302 15.30 14.85 7.09
C PRO A 302 16.36 15.94 6.80
N TRP A 303 16.15 17.17 7.28
CA TRP A 303 17.02 18.32 6.96
C TRP A 303 18.46 18.14 7.47
N ALA A 304 18.63 17.37 8.55
CA ALA A 304 19.94 17.03 9.13
C ALA A 304 20.41 15.60 8.77
N LEU A 305 19.60 14.83 8.04
CA LEU A 305 20.01 13.48 7.62
C LEU A 305 21.04 13.55 6.50
N TYR A 306 21.91 12.55 6.46
CA TYR A 306 22.95 12.48 5.44
C TYR A 306 22.37 12.21 4.05
N ASN A 307 22.43 13.23 3.19
CA ASN A 307 21.94 13.21 1.81
C ASN A 307 23.05 12.99 0.76
N GLY A 308 24.28 12.72 1.19
CA GLY A 308 25.42 12.55 0.28
C GLY A 308 25.39 11.25 -0.53
N LEU A 309 26.32 11.12 -1.47
CA LEU A 309 26.36 9.98 -2.38
C LEU A 309 27.17 8.82 -1.78
N PHE A 310 26.66 7.61 -1.95
CA PHE A 310 27.36 6.37 -1.65
C PHE A 310 28.06 5.81 -2.90
N PRO A 311 29.01 4.86 -2.77
CA PRO A 311 29.66 4.26 -3.93
C PRO A 311 28.68 3.67 -4.97
N TRP A 312 27.58 3.06 -4.53
CA TRP A 312 26.54 2.53 -5.42
C TRP A 312 25.67 3.60 -6.09
N ASP A 313 25.64 4.84 -5.57
CA ASP A 313 24.98 5.95 -6.28
C ASP A 313 25.78 6.38 -7.54
N HIS A 314 27.05 5.96 -7.65
CA HIS A 314 27.89 6.17 -8.83
C HIS A 314 27.99 4.93 -9.70
N ASN A 315 28.20 3.76 -9.08
CA ASN A 315 28.45 2.50 -9.78
C ASN A 315 27.16 1.76 -10.18
N GLY A 316 26.03 2.14 -9.58
CA GLY A 316 24.75 1.44 -9.66
C GLY A 316 24.57 0.39 -8.56
N PRO A 317 23.38 -0.22 -8.47
CA PRO A 317 23.09 -1.29 -7.54
C PRO A 317 24.04 -2.47 -7.72
N ALA A 318 24.41 -3.11 -6.61
CA ALA A 318 25.21 -4.32 -6.67
C ALA A 318 24.45 -5.41 -7.43
N TYR A 319 25.14 -6.10 -8.33
CA TYR A 319 24.54 -7.19 -9.08
C TYR A 319 24.16 -8.34 -8.14
N ARG A 320 22.92 -8.80 -8.24
CA ARG A 320 22.46 -10.07 -7.68
C ARG A 320 21.79 -10.86 -8.79
N PRO A 321 22.02 -12.19 -8.87
CA PRO A 321 21.35 -13.00 -9.87
C PRO A 321 19.83 -12.94 -9.61
N PRO A 322 19.01 -12.75 -10.66
CA PRO A 322 17.57 -12.80 -10.53
C PRO A 322 17.12 -14.23 -10.15
N THR A 323 15.95 -14.34 -9.54
CA THR A 323 15.27 -15.64 -9.37
C THR A 323 15.06 -16.27 -10.74
N THR A 324 15.57 -17.48 -10.93
CA THR A 324 15.37 -18.27 -12.16
C THR A 324 14.44 -19.44 -11.86
N PHE A 325 13.61 -19.80 -12.84
CA PHE A 325 12.64 -20.89 -12.74
C PHE A 325 12.96 -21.96 -13.79
N SER A 326 14.15 -22.55 -13.73
CA SER A 326 14.59 -23.58 -14.67
C SER A 326 13.68 -24.81 -14.67
N ASP A 327 13.09 -25.10 -13.51
CA ASP A 327 12.29 -26.29 -13.26
C ASP A 327 10.78 -26.02 -13.48
N ALA A 328 10.43 -24.83 -13.98
CA ALA A 328 9.04 -24.53 -14.32
C ALA A 328 8.58 -25.41 -15.49
N PRO A 329 7.31 -25.91 -15.45
CA PRO A 329 6.76 -26.63 -16.57
C PRO A 329 6.73 -25.75 -17.83
N PRO A 330 6.80 -26.35 -19.03
CA PRO A 330 6.70 -25.60 -20.28
C PRO A 330 5.39 -24.82 -20.31
N HIS A 331 5.44 -23.60 -20.84
CA HIS A 331 4.25 -22.76 -20.94
C HIS A 331 3.23 -23.38 -21.90
N SER A 332 2.14 -23.92 -21.36
CA SER A 332 0.98 -24.34 -22.14
C SER A 332 -0.09 -23.25 -22.05
N SER A 333 -0.36 -22.55 -23.15
CA SER A 333 -1.45 -21.56 -23.25
C SER A 333 -2.85 -22.20 -23.30
N ALA A 334 -2.94 -23.53 -23.17
CA ALA A 334 -4.20 -24.25 -23.07
C ALA A 334 -4.84 -23.96 -21.71
N VAL A 335 -5.51 -22.82 -21.62
CA VAL A 335 -6.52 -22.56 -20.60
C VAL A 335 -7.63 -23.57 -20.86
N GLY A 336 -7.57 -24.73 -20.21
CA GLY A 336 -8.73 -25.58 -20.05
C GLY A 336 -9.77 -24.75 -19.33
N ASN A 337 -10.88 -24.43 -20.02
CA ASN A 337 -12.11 -24.05 -19.34
C ASN A 337 -12.42 -25.19 -18.35
N PRO A 338 -12.45 -24.94 -17.04
CA PRO A 338 -13.07 -25.87 -16.10
C PRO A 338 -14.57 -25.99 -16.38
#